data_AF-A0A4Y2DU67-F1
#
_entry.id   AF-A0A4Y2DU67-F1
#
_cell.length_a   1.000
_cell.length_b   1.000
_cell.length_c   1.000
_cell.angle_alpha   90.00
_cell.angle_beta   90.00
_cell.angle_gamma   90.00
#
_symmetry.space_group_name_H-M   'P 1'
#
loop_
_entity.id
_entity.type
_entity.pdbx_description
1 polymer ?
#
loop_
_entity_poly.entity_id
_entity_poly.type
_entity_poly.pdbx_seq_one_letter_code
_entity_poly.pdbx_strand_id
1 'polypeptide(L)'
;LYAQVKEIAAKLDIKEEIPRVCRLQTARNNVPDSTEEENYRRAVYVTYLDDFCNSLKERFESHKETFASLQHILPEFCTKTDFYSLEAAFNFYEEYLSHKEVVQSEFMSWKEKWSQEKSENLPKTAISSLEKCDKTFFPNIYILLKLLAVVPVSVATVERSFSSLRRLKTYLRNTTSESRLNGLALLSIHRDIKIRDEEVFDKFASVPRNLDFVL
;
A
#
# COMPACT_ATOMS: atom_id res chain seq x y z
N LEU A 1 -29.08 -8.35 0.09
CA LEU A 1 -28.03 -8.06 1.08
C LEU A 1 -28.61 -7.98 2.49
N TYR A 2 -29.61 -7.12 2.75
CA TYR A 2 -30.20 -6.96 4.09
C TYR A 2 -30.79 -8.26 4.68
N ALA A 3 -31.48 -9.08 3.88
CA ALA A 3 -31.97 -10.39 4.32
C ALA A 3 -30.86 -11.34 4.80
N GLN A 4 -29.67 -11.30 4.17
CA GLN A 4 -28.51 -12.10 4.61
C GLN A 4 -27.92 -11.57 5.91
N VAL A 5 -27.93 -10.25 6.11
CA VAL A 5 -27.53 -9.63 7.38
C VAL A 5 -28.46 -10.10 8.51
N LYS A 6 -29.77 -10.13 8.27
CA LYS A 6 -30.76 -10.68 9.23
C LYS A 6 -30.49 -12.13 9.60
N GLU A 7 -30.18 -12.99 8.62
CA GLU A 7 -29.84 -14.39 8.89
C GLU A 7 -28.55 -14.54 9.71
N ILE A 8 -27.54 -13.68 9.48
CA ILE A 8 -26.28 -13.70 10.23
C ILE A 8 -26.48 -13.12 11.64
N ALA A 9 -27.23 -12.02 11.78
CA ALA A 9 -27.54 -11.39 13.06
C ALA A 9 -28.32 -12.36 13.96
N ALA A 10 -29.29 -13.09 13.41
CA ALA A 10 -30.04 -14.13 14.13
C ALA A 10 -29.13 -15.28 14.62
N LYS A 11 -28.13 -15.69 13.82
CA LYS A 11 -27.14 -16.70 14.24
C LYS A 11 -26.20 -16.21 15.35
N LEU A 12 -26.01 -14.90 15.47
CA LEU A 12 -25.14 -14.27 16.46
C LEU A 12 -25.92 -13.75 17.68
N ASP A 13 -27.23 -14.00 17.75
CA ASP A 13 -28.14 -13.47 18.79
C ASP A 13 -28.10 -11.93 18.90
N ILE A 14 -27.89 -11.26 17.77
CA ILE A 14 -27.89 -9.80 17.68
C ILE A 14 -29.27 -9.33 17.24
N LYS A 15 -29.94 -8.56 18.09
CA LYS A 15 -31.23 -7.94 17.77
C LYS A 15 -31.02 -6.68 16.94
N GLU A 16 -31.58 -6.65 15.74
CA GLU A 16 -31.63 -5.45 14.91
C GLU A 16 -32.73 -4.52 15.43
N GLU A 17 -32.36 -3.37 15.96
CA GLU A 17 -33.30 -2.34 16.39
C GLU A 17 -32.83 -0.98 15.88
N ILE A 18 -33.78 -0.11 15.53
CA ILE A 18 -33.47 1.29 15.21
C ILE A 18 -32.93 1.95 16.49
N PRO A 19 -31.72 2.54 16.49
CA PRO A 19 -31.18 3.21 17.65
C PRO A 19 -32.11 4.32 18.14
N ARG A 20 -32.09 4.59 19.45
CA ARG A 20 -32.93 5.63 20.05
C ARG A 20 -32.65 6.99 19.41
N VAL A 21 -33.69 7.58 18.81
CA VAL A 21 -33.68 8.91 18.22
C VAL A 21 -33.76 9.97 19.32
N CYS A 22 -32.81 10.91 19.36
CA CYS A 22 -32.82 12.02 20.31
C CYS A 22 -33.52 13.23 19.71
N ARG A 23 -34.46 13.85 20.44
CA ARG A 23 -35.22 15.04 19.97
C ARG A 23 -34.33 16.29 19.78
N LEU A 24 -33.26 16.40 20.56
CA LEU A 24 -32.29 17.48 20.48
C LEU A 24 -30.93 16.86 20.17
N GLN A 25 -30.42 17.10 18.97
CA GLN A 25 -29.07 16.71 18.60
C GLN A 25 -28.25 17.96 18.27
N THR A 26 -27.03 18.01 18.81
CA THR A 26 -26.09 19.10 18.61
C THR A 26 -24.99 18.76 17.60
N ALA A 27 -24.76 17.48 17.29
CA ALA A 27 -23.59 17.03 16.51
C ALA A 27 -23.90 16.23 15.22
N ARG A 28 -25.03 15.51 15.13
CA ARG A 28 -25.45 14.76 13.93
C ARG A 28 -26.96 14.78 13.81
N ASN A 29 -27.50 14.79 12.58
CA ASN A 29 -28.94 14.71 12.34
C ASN A 29 -29.44 13.26 12.50
N ASN A 30 -30.69 13.11 12.94
CA ASN A 30 -31.41 11.85 12.92
C ASN A 30 -31.63 11.46 11.46
N VAL A 31 -31.34 10.20 11.14
CA VAL A 31 -31.57 9.70 9.79
C VAL A 31 -33.09 9.56 9.60
N PRO A 32 -33.68 10.17 8.55
CA PRO A 32 -35.09 10.06 8.29
C PRO A 32 -35.38 8.68 7.70
N ASP A 33 -35.84 7.76 8.55
CA ASP A 33 -36.04 6.36 8.18
C ASP A 33 -37.47 5.90 8.41
N SER A 34 -38.00 5.16 7.44
CA SER A 34 -39.35 4.57 7.54
C SER A 34 -39.32 3.12 8.02
N THR A 35 -38.17 2.44 7.88
CA THR A 35 -37.97 1.01 8.18
C THR A 35 -36.57 0.74 8.71
N GLU A 36 -36.39 -0.39 9.42
CA GLU A 36 -35.07 -0.86 9.89
C GLU A 36 -34.06 -0.98 8.75
N GLU A 37 -34.49 -1.53 7.61
CA GLU A 37 -33.65 -1.68 6.41
C GLU A 37 -33.11 -0.34 5.91
N GLU A 38 -33.96 0.68 5.89
CA GLU A 38 -33.59 2.01 5.39
C GLU A 38 -32.59 2.70 6.32
N ASN A 39 -32.78 2.58 7.63
CA ASN A 39 -31.83 3.05 8.64
C ASN A 39 -30.48 2.33 8.50
N TYR A 40 -30.45 0.99 8.44
CA TYR A 40 -29.21 0.23 8.25
C TYR A 40 -28.49 0.62 6.96
N ARG A 41 -29.24 0.82 5.88
CA ARG A 41 -28.68 1.24 4.59
C ARG A 41 -28.01 2.61 4.69
N ARG A 42 -28.71 3.60 5.25
CA ARG A 42 -28.23 5.00 5.27
C ARG A 42 -27.19 5.25 6.36
N ALA A 43 -27.45 4.79 7.58
CA ALA A 43 -26.63 5.10 8.76
C ALA A 43 -25.35 4.25 8.85
N VAL A 44 -25.38 3.02 8.33
CA VAL A 44 -24.29 2.05 8.48
C VAL A 44 -23.66 1.70 7.13
N TYR A 45 -24.45 1.23 6.16
CA TYR A 45 -23.88 0.70 4.93
C TYR A 45 -23.28 1.78 4.03
N VAL A 46 -24.03 2.85 3.74
CA VAL A 46 -23.54 3.95 2.91
C VAL A 46 -22.39 4.68 3.58
N THR A 47 -22.51 4.98 4.88
CA THR A 47 -21.43 5.63 5.64
C THR A 47 -20.14 4.80 5.65
N TYR A 48 -20.25 3.48 5.83
CA TYR A 48 -19.09 2.58 5.75
C TYR A 48 -18.50 2.56 4.34
N LEU A 49 -19.33 2.49 3.30
CA LEU A 49 -18.83 2.50 1.92
C LEU A 49 -18.13 3.82 1.58
N ASP A 50 -18.68 4.95 2.02
CA ASP A 50 -18.07 6.26 1.83
C ASP A 50 -16.73 6.35 2.57
N ASP A 51 -16.68 5.90 3.82
CA ASP A 51 -15.45 5.86 4.63
C ASP A 51 -14.39 4.95 4.01
N PHE A 52 -14.79 3.76 3.54
CA PHE A 52 -13.91 2.83 2.85
C PHE A 52 -13.39 3.41 1.53
N CYS A 53 -14.26 4.05 0.73
CA CYS A 53 -13.86 4.71 -0.51
C CYS A 53 -12.91 5.87 -0.25
N ASN A 54 -13.17 6.68 0.78
CA ASN A 54 -12.29 7.78 1.17
C ASN A 54 -10.95 7.27 1.69
N SER A 55 -10.95 6.21 2.51
CA SER A 55 -9.72 5.55 2.96
C SER A 55 -8.87 5.04 1.79
N LEU A 56 -9.50 4.46 0.76
CA LEU A 56 -8.79 4.06 -0.46
C LEU A 56 -8.25 5.26 -1.23
N LYS A 57 -9.05 6.32 -1.40
CA LYS A 57 -8.61 7.54 -2.07
C LYS A 57 -7.40 8.15 -1.34
N GLU A 58 -7.52 8.45 -0.05
CA GLU A 58 -6.44 9.02 0.76
C GLU A 58 -5.18 8.16 0.70
N ARG A 59 -5.31 6.83 0.74
CA ARG A 59 -4.18 5.90 0.67
C ARG A 59 -3.42 5.94 -0.65
N PHE A 60 -4.12 6.11 -1.78
CA PHE A 60 -3.50 6.02 -3.10
C PHE A 60 -3.26 7.38 -3.77
N GLU A 61 -3.87 8.46 -3.30
CA GLU A 61 -3.78 9.78 -3.95
C GLU A 61 -2.32 10.27 -4.01
N SER A 62 -1.55 10.09 -2.94
CA SER A 62 -0.15 10.55 -2.86
C SER A 62 0.78 9.87 -3.88
N HIS A 63 0.48 8.64 -4.29
CA HIS A 63 1.33 7.85 -5.19
C HIS A 63 0.72 7.68 -6.58
N LYS A 64 -0.46 8.23 -6.81
CA LYS A 64 -1.23 8.08 -8.05
C LYS A 64 -0.46 8.57 -9.26
N GLU A 65 0.12 9.77 -9.17
CA GLU A 65 0.88 10.37 -10.27
C GLU A 65 2.17 9.58 -10.55
N THR A 66 2.92 9.23 -9.51
CA THR A 66 4.13 8.40 -9.62
C THR A 66 3.83 7.04 -10.24
N PHE A 67 2.74 6.39 -9.82
CA PHE A 67 2.35 5.08 -10.34
C PHE A 67 1.86 5.15 -11.78
N ALA A 68 1.00 6.13 -12.10
CA ALA A 68 0.57 6.37 -13.48
C ALA A 68 1.78 6.65 -14.39
N SER A 69 2.72 7.46 -13.89
CA SER A 69 3.98 7.75 -14.57
C SER A 69 4.80 6.48 -14.82
N LEU A 70 4.92 5.63 -13.80
CA LEU A 70 5.67 4.37 -13.86
C LEU A 70 5.06 3.36 -14.85
N GLN A 71 3.74 3.39 -15.09
CA GLN A 71 3.10 2.52 -16.08
C GLN A 71 3.56 2.79 -17.51
N HIS A 72 4.06 4.00 -17.82
CA HIS A 72 4.58 4.33 -19.15
C HIS A 72 5.86 3.57 -19.52
N ILE A 73 6.45 2.82 -18.58
CA ILE A 73 7.56 1.90 -18.87
C ILE A 73 7.11 0.64 -19.63
N LEU A 74 5.84 0.27 -19.50
CA LEU A 74 5.32 -0.95 -20.11
C LEU A 74 5.28 -0.78 -21.63
N PRO A 75 5.67 -1.80 -22.40
CA PRO A 75 5.69 -1.75 -23.86
C PRO A 75 4.39 -1.23 -24.51
N GLU A 76 3.24 -1.64 -23.97
CA GLU A 76 1.90 -1.18 -24.42
C GLU A 76 1.69 0.34 -24.36
N PHE A 77 2.36 1.02 -23.42
CA PHE A 77 2.24 2.47 -23.18
C PHE A 77 3.46 3.25 -23.67
N CYS A 78 4.68 2.70 -23.54
CA CYS A 78 5.92 3.40 -23.90
C CYS A 78 5.98 3.71 -25.40
N THR A 79 5.39 2.86 -26.24
CA THR A 79 5.30 3.05 -27.70
C THR A 79 4.48 4.28 -28.08
N LYS A 80 3.53 4.70 -27.23
CA LYS A 80 2.58 5.79 -27.49
C LYS A 80 2.91 7.09 -26.75
N THR A 81 3.95 7.09 -25.91
CA THR A 81 4.26 8.19 -25.00
C THR A 81 5.73 8.58 -25.09
N ASP A 82 6.03 9.78 -24.60
CA ASP A 82 7.39 10.31 -24.56
C ASP A 82 7.93 10.27 -23.14
N PHE A 83 9.24 10.46 -23.00
CA PHE A 83 9.92 10.39 -21.71
C PHE A 83 9.35 11.36 -20.66
N TYR A 84 8.75 12.48 -21.07
CA TYR A 84 8.07 13.41 -20.17
C TYR A 84 6.99 12.73 -19.31
N SER A 85 6.31 11.72 -19.85
CA SER A 85 5.30 10.95 -19.11
C SER A 85 5.90 10.15 -17.94
N LEU A 86 7.21 9.90 -17.95
CA LEU A 86 7.96 9.18 -16.91
C LEU A 86 8.56 10.13 -15.83
N GLU A 87 8.39 11.44 -15.96
CA GLU A 87 9.09 12.42 -15.11
C GLU A 87 8.74 12.31 -13.62
N ALA A 88 7.46 12.10 -13.28
CA ALA A 88 7.06 11.94 -11.89
C ALA A 88 7.63 10.65 -11.25
N ALA A 89 7.72 9.56 -12.01
CA ALA A 89 8.37 8.33 -11.56
C ALA A 89 9.88 8.49 -11.42
N PHE A 90 10.53 9.18 -12.37
CA PHE A 90 11.96 9.46 -12.32
C PHE A 90 12.31 10.28 -11.07
N ASN A 91 11.61 11.39 -10.82
CA ASN A 91 11.87 12.26 -9.67
C ASN A 91 11.65 11.54 -8.34
N PHE A 92 10.66 10.64 -8.25
CA PHE A 92 10.39 9.89 -7.03
C PHE A 92 11.46 8.82 -6.75
N TYR A 93 12.01 8.19 -7.79
CA TYR A 93 12.98 7.10 -7.68
C TYR A 93 14.41 7.51 -8.07
N GLU A 94 14.72 8.81 -8.06
CA GLU A 94 16.00 9.36 -8.53
C GLU A 94 17.21 8.70 -7.86
N GLU A 95 17.10 8.39 -6.57
CA GLU A 95 18.16 7.71 -5.79
C GLU A 95 18.55 6.33 -6.33
N TYR A 96 17.62 5.65 -7.01
CA TYR A 96 17.82 4.29 -7.54
C TYR A 96 18.23 4.29 -9.03
N LEU A 97 18.28 5.46 -9.66
CA LEU A 97 18.46 5.60 -11.11
C LEU A 97 19.75 6.35 -11.45
N SER A 98 20.17 6.19 -12.71
CA SER A 98 21.24 7.01 -13.28
C SER A 98 20.75 8.43 -13.58
N HIS A 99 21.66 9.31 -14.02
CA HIS A 99 21.31 10.65 -14.48
C HIS A 99 20.22 10.64 -15.57
N LYS A 100 19.39 11.69 -15.57
CA LYS A 100 18.17 11.80 -16.38
C LYS A 100 18.41 11.52 -17.86
N GLU A 101 19.52 12.00 -18.42
CA GLU A 101 19.88 11.82 -19.83
C GLU A 101 20.13 10.35 -20.18
N VAL A 102 20.75 9.59 -19.26
CA VAL A 102 20.99 8.16 -19.43
C VAL A 102 19.67 7.41 -19.42
N VAL A 103 18.80 7.68 -18.44
CA VAL A 103 17.47 7.04 -18.36
C VAL A 103 16.62 7.38 -19.57
N GLN A 104 16.68 8.63 -20.06
CA GLN A 104 15.95 9.07 -21.24
C GLN A 104 16.43 8.35 -22.50
N SER A 105 17.74 8.28 -22.74
CA SER A 105 18.27 7.56 -23.91
C SER A 105 17.95 6.07 -23.89
N GLU A 106 17.98 5.45 -22.70
CA GLU A 106 17.60 4.06 -22.48
C GLU A 106 16.09 3.84 -22.74
N PHE A 107 15.24 4.76 -22.27
CA PHE A 107 13.80 4.74 -22.53
C PHE A 107 13.48 4.86 -24.02
N MET A 108 14.15 5.75 -24.74
CA MET A 108 13.98 5.89 -26.19
C MET A 108 14.39 4.61 -26.93
N SER A 109 15.49 3.98 -26.51
CA SER A 109 15.95 2.71 -27.08
C SER A 109 14.97 1.57 -26.78
N TRP A 110 14.40 1.56 -25.57
CA TRP A 110 13.36 0.61 -25.17
C TRP A 110 12.08 0.80 -25.98
N LYS A 111 11.65 2.05 -26.17
CA LYS A 111 10.51 2.42 -27.02
C LYS A 111 10.71 1.98 -28.47
N GLU A 112 11.89 2.20 -29.03
CA GLU A 112 12.22 1.80 -30.40
C GLU A 112 12.17 0.28 -30.56
N LYS A 113 12.77 -0.48 -29.62
CA LYS A 113 12.72 -1.95 -29.60
C LYS A 113 11.29 -2.48 -29.70
N TRP A 114 10.34 -1.91 -28.96
CA TRP A 114 8.96 -2.38 -28.95
C TRP A 114 8.10 -1.78 -30.06
N SER A 115 8.48 -0.64 -30.64
CA SER A 115 7.81 -0.06 -31.81
C SER A 115 7.96 -0.92 -33.07
N GLN A 116 9.02 -1.72 -33.14
CA GLN A 116 9.28 -2.65 -34.25
C GLN A 116 8.49 -3.96 -34.13
N GLU A 117 7.91 -4.24 -32.97
CA GLU A 117 7.17 -5.47 -32.68
C GLU A 117 5.67 -5.30 -32.96
N LYS A 118 4.97 -6.39 -33.28
CA LYS A 118 3.51 -6.33 -33.49
C LYS A 118 2.76 -6.07 -32.18
N SER A 119 1.67 -5.31 -32.26
CA SER A 119 0.77 -4.97 -31.14
C SER A 119 0.40 -6.17 -30.24
N GLU A 120 0.18 -7.33 -30.86
CA GLU A 120 -0.23 -8.57 -30.18
C GLU A 120 0.86 -9.17 -29.27
N ASN A 121 2.14 -8.88 -29.54
CA ASN A 121 3.28 -9.44 -28.84
C ASN A 121 3.78 -8.56 -27.68
N LEU A 122 3.22 -7.35 -27.52
CA LEU A 122 3.66 -6.42 -26.47
C LEU A 122 3.29 -6.94 -25.08
N PRO A 123 4.27 -7.01 -24.17
CA PRO A 123 4.02 -7.27 -22.76
C PRO A 123 3.07 -6.22 -22.15
N LYS A 124 2.02 -6.69 -21.49
CA LYS A 124 1.02 -5.83 -20.81
C LYS A 124 1.24 -5.71 -19.31
N THR A 125 2.10 -6.56 -18.74
CA THR A 125 2.32 -6.63 -17.29
C THR A 125 3.80 -6.41 -16.97
N ALA A 126 4.09 -5.83 -15.81
CA ALA A 126 5.46 -5.58 -15.37
C ALA A 126 6.31 -6.86 -15.36
N ILE A 127 5.73 -7.99 -14.95
CA ILE A 127 6.41 -9.29 -14.91
C ILE A 127 6.80 -9.77 -16.32
N SER A 128 5.85 -9.75 -17.26
CA SER A 128 6.13 -10.16 -18.64
C SER A 128 7.11 -9.22 -19.36
N SER A 129 7.08 -7.92 -19.04
CA SER A 129 8.07 -6.96 -19.52
C SER A 129 9.46 -7.24 -18.93
N LEU A 130 9.53 -7.60 -17.65
CA LEU A 130 10.77 -7.86 -16.93
C LEU A 130 11.48 -9.12 -17.48
N GLU A 131 10.73 -10.16 -17.83
CA GLU A 131 11.26 -11.38 -18.46
C GLU A 131 11.92 -11.12 -19.82
N LYS A 132 11.40 -10.14 -20.58
CA LYS A 132 11.92 -9.75 -21.91
C LYS A 132 12.92 -8.58 -21.85
N CYS A 133 13.23 -8.09 -20.65
CA CYS A 133 14.14 -6.99 -20.41
C CYS A 133 15.54 -7.53 -20.10
N ASP A 134 16.52 -7.18 -20.93
CA ASP A 134 17.91 -7.52 -20.67
C ASP A 134 18.52 -6.49 -19.70
N LYS A 135 18.93 -6.94 -18.52
CA LYS A 135 19.50 -6.09 -17.46
C LYS A 135 20.81 -5.40 -17.89
N THR A 136 21.56 -5.98 -18.83
CA THR A 136 22.84 -5.41 -19.29
C THR A 136 22.64 -4.25 -20.25
N PHE A 137 21.66 -4.38 -21.15
CA PHE A 137 21.32 -3.33 -22.12
C PHE A 137 20.38 -2.27 -21.55
N PHE A 138 19.50 -2.65 -20.63
CA PHE A 138 18.48 -1.78 -20.06
C PHE A 138 18.48 -1.79 -18.52
N PRO A 139 19.56 -1.35 -17.85
CA PRO A 139 19.67 -1.39 -16.40
C PRO A 139 18.64 -0.51 -15.66
N ASN A 140 18.38 0.72 -16.12
CA ASN A 140 17.45 1.63 -15.45
C ASN A 140 15.99 1.21 -15.70
N ILE A 141 15.65 0.79 -16.92
CA ILE A 141 14.32 0.27 -17.26
C ILE A 141 14.04 -1.00 -16.46
N TYR A 142 15.04 -1.86 -16.28
CA TYR A 142 14.93 -3.06 -15.45
C TYR A 142 14.63 -2.74 -13.98
N ILE A 143 15.27 -1.71 -13.41
CA ILE A 143 14.96 -1.22 -12.06
C ILE A 143 13.53 -0.68 -11.99
N LEU A 144 13.11 0.16 -12.94
CA LEU A 144 11.75 0.70 -12.99
C LEU A 144 10.69 -0.38 -13.14
N LEU A 145 10.93 -1.41 -13.96
CA LEU A 145 10.05 -2.56 -14.11
C LEU A 145 9.95 -3.39 -12.82
N LYS A 146 11.06 -3.55 -12.10
CA LYS A 146 11.05 -4.18 -10.77
C LYS A 146 10.26 -3.37 -9.77
N LEU A 147 10.46 -2.06 -9.73
CA LEU A 147 9.69 -1.16 -8.86
C LEU A 147 8.20 -1.30 -9.18
N LEU A 148 7.81 -1.28 -10.46
CA LEU A 148 6.41 -1.47 -10.87
C LEU A 148 5.84 -2.82 -10.44
N ALA A 149 6.65 -3.89 -10.47
CA ALA A 149 6.24 -5.22 -10.03
C ALA A 149 6.14 -5.37 -8.50
N VAL A 150 6.87 -4.55 -7.74
CA VAL A 150 6.94 -4.60 -6.27
C VAL A 150 6.01 -3.59 -5.61
N VAL A 151 5.59 -2.52 -6.32
CA VAL A 151 4.59 -1.58 -5.81
C VAL A 151 3.35 -2.39 -5.37
N PRO A 152 2.98 -2.34 -4.07
CA PRO A 152 1.92 -3.17 -3.56
C PRO A 152 0.58 -2.68 -4.11
N VAL A 153 0.09 -3.36 -5.15
CA VAL A 153 -1.32 -3.25 -5.57
C VAL A 153 -2.24 -3.89 -4.52
N SER A 154 -1.70 -4.76 -3.65
CA SER A 154 -2.46 -5.44 -2.58
C SER A 154 -1.78 -5.39 -1.21
N VAL A 155 -2.61 -5.48 -0.17
CA VAL A 155 -2.27 -5.27 1.25
C VAL A 155 -1.49 -6.45 1.87
N ALA A 156 -1.15 -7.48 1.09
CA ALA A 156 -0.66 -8.77 1.60
C ALA A 156 0.65 -8.68 2.39
N THR A 157 1.57 -7.77 2.04
CA THR A 157 2.80 -7.55 2.84
C THR A 157 2.50 -6.91 4.19
N VAL A 158 1.50 -6.03 4.26
CA VAL A 158 1.11 -5.40 5.51
C VAL A 158 0.34 -6.37 6.42
N GLU A 159 -0.29 -7.42 5.89
CA GLU A 159 -0.98 -8.44 6.70
C GLU A 159 -0.03 -9.18 7.66
N ARG A 160 1.22 -9.45 7.26
CA ARG A 160 2.22 -10.06 8.16
C ARG A 160 2.55 -9.12 9.31
N SER A 161 2.77 -7.85 9.02
CA SER A 161 3.08 -6.83 10.03
C SER A 161 1.89 -6.56 10.94
N PHE A 162 0.68 -6.43 10.39
CA PHE A 162 -0.55 -6.26 11.16
C PHE A 162 -0.89 -7.50 12.00
N SER A 163 -0.66 -8.71 11.50
CA SER A 163 -0.84 -9.94 12.26
C SER A 163 0.15 -10.02 13.43
N SER A 164 1.41 -9.63 13.19
CA SER A 164 2.44 -9.57 14.24
C SER A 164 2.12 -8.51 15.28
N LEU A 165 1.73 -7.31 14.86
CA LEU A 165 1.26 -6.22 15.74
C LEU A 165 0.02 -6.62 16.53
N ARG A 166 -0.96 -7.27 15.88
CA ARG A 166 -2.16 -7.78 16.55
C ARG A 166 -1.79 -8.85 17.58
N ARG A 167 -0.87 -9.77 17.26
CA ARG A 167 -0.36 -10.74 18.25
C ARG A 167 0.32 -10.02 19.42
N LEU A 168 1.24 -9.10 19.17
CA LEU A 168 1.95 -8.35 20.21
C LEU A 168 0.99 -7.56 21.10
N LYS A 169 0.04 -6.81 20.52
CA LYS A 169 -0.90 -5.96 21.26
C LYS A 169 -2.04 -6.73 21.91
N THR A 170 -2.65 -7.69 21.21
CA THR A 170 -3.80 -8.45 21.71
C THR A 170 -3.41 -9.53 22.71
N TYR A 171 -2.30 -10.25 22.48
CA TYR A 171 -1.87 -11.31 23.40
C TYR A 171 -1.42 -10.73 24.74
N LEU A 172 -0.66 -9.63 24.71
CA LEU A 172 -0.13 -9.03 25.93
C LEU A 172 -1.07 -8.00 26.58
N ARG A 173 -2.08 -7.50 25.84
CA ARG A 173 -3.03 -6.47 26.31
C ARG A 173 -2.35 -5.27 26.98
N ASN A 174 -1.12 -4.97 26.55
CA ASN A 174 -0.24 -3.99 27.17
C ASN A 174 -0.46 -2.60 26.56
N THR A 175 -0.56 -1.59 27.42
CA THR A 175 -0.27 -0.22 27.02
C THR A 175 1.25 -0.08 26.87
N THR A 176 1.72 0.35 25.71
CA THR A 176 3.14 0.51 25.38
C THR A 176 3.27 1.67 24.42
N SER A 177 4.38 2.42 24.53
CA SER A 177 4.68 3.53 23.62
C SER A 177 4.83 3.02 22.18
N GLU A 178 4.50 3.86 21.21
CA GLU A 178 4.61 3.51 19.78
C GLU A 178 6.03 3.07 19.40
N SER A 179 7.01 3.76 19.98
CA SER A 179 8.42 3.49 19.76
C SER A 179 8.80 2.07 20.18
N ARG A 180 8.29 1.59 21.32
CA ARG A 180 8.52 0.23 21.80
C ARG A 180 7.65 -0.83 21.10
N LEU A 181 6.49 -0.42 20.58
CA LEU A 181 5.67 -1.33 19.78
C LEU A 181 6.34 -1.62 18.43
N ASN A 182 6.94 -0.60 17.81
CA ASN A 182 7.62 -0.71 16.53
C ASN A 182 8.86 -1.60 16.60
N GLY A 183 9.70 -1.43 17.63
CA GLY A 183 10.90 -2.26 17.80
C GLY A 183 10.58 -3.74 18.02
N LEU A 184 9.64 -4.06 18.91
CA LEU A 184 9.14 -5.43 19.10
C LEU A 184 8.51 -6.04 17.83
N ALA A 185 7.77 -5.23 17.06
CA ALA A 185 7.18 -5.68 15.80
C ALA A 185 8.27 -6.03 14.78
N LEU A 186 9.31 -5.20 14.65
CA LEU A 186 10.44 -5.45 13.76
C LEU A 186 11.18 -6.73 14.14
N LEU A 187 11.47 -6.93 15.44
CA LEU A 187 12.09 -8.16 15.95
C LEU A 187 11.23 -9.42 15.68
N SER A 188 9.91 -9.28 15.77
CA SER A 188 8.99 -10.40 15.49
C SER A 188 8.90 -10.73 13.99
N ILE A 189 8.94 -9.72 13.12
CA ILE A 189 8.82 -9.88 11.66
C ILE A 189 10.11 -10.43 11.07
N HIS A 190 11.26 -9.94 11.54
CA HIS A 190 12.60 -10.24 11.03
C HIS A 190 13.37 -11.20 11.94
N ARG A 191 12.72 -12.29 12.34
CA ARG A 191 13.30 -13.28 13.27
C ARG A 191 14.49 -14.05 12.70
N ASP A 192 14.66 -13.99 11.38
CA ASP A 192 15.72 -14.61 10.59
C ASP A 192 17.01 -13.78 10.56
N ILE A 193 16.95 -12.49 10.91
CA ILE A 193 18.12 -11.63 10.99
C ILE A 193 18.86 -11.93 12.31
N LYS A 194 20.03 -12.56 12.21
CA LYS A 194 20.90 -12.80 13.37
C LYS A 194 21.65 -11.52 13.73
N ILE A 195 21.32 -10.94 14.87
CA ILE A 195 22.05 -9.81 15.45
C ILE A 195 23.31 -10.37 16.13
N ARG A 196 24.48 -9.83 15.79
CA ARG A 196 25.76 -10.21 16.41
C ARG A 196 25.94 -9.44 17.71
N ASP A 197 26.39 -10.13 18.76
CA ASP A 197 26.57 -9.53 20.09
C ASP A 197 27.52 -8.33 20.05
N GLU A 198 28.58 -8.41 19.24
CA GLU A 198 29.58 -7.35 19.03
C GLU A 198 28.95 -6.03 18.54
N GLU A 199 28.03 -6.10 17.58
CA GLU A 199 27.34 -4.91 17.05
C GLU A 199 26.48 -4.23 18.12
N VAL A 200 25.88 -5.03 19.02
CA VAL A 200 25.08 -4.52 20.14
C VAL A 200 25.99 -3.80 21.14
N PHE A 201 27.14 -4.39 21.47
CA PHE A 201 28.11 -3.77 22.37
C PHE A 201 28.66 -2.46 21.81
N ASP A 202 29.07 -2.44 20.54
CA ASP A 202 29.60 -1.24 19.89
C ASP A 202 28.55 -0.13 19.83
N LYS A 203 27.30 -0.50 19.49
CA LYS A 203 26.20 0.47 19.49
C LYS A 203 25.93 1.03 20.89
N PHE A 204 25.95 0.18 21.91
CA PHE A 204 25.75 0.60 23.30
C PHE A 204 26.89 1.48 23.81
N ALA A 205 28.13 1.21 23.41
CA ALA A 205 29.30 2.02 23.75
C ALA A 205 29.29 3.40 23.06
N SER A 206 28.65 3.50 21.88
CA SER A 206 28.58 4.74 21.09
C SER A 206 27.57 5.78 21.59
N VAL A 207 26.68 5.42 22.52
CA VAL A 207 25.58 6.28 23.00
C VAL A 207 25.77 6.56 24.50
N PRO A 208 25.41 7.75 25.02
CA PRO A 208 25.55 8.07 26.43
C PRO A 208 24.83 7.05 27.34
N ARG A 209 25.42 6.81 28.52
CA ARG A 209 25.10 5.75 29.50
C ARG A 209 23.61 5.66 29.93
N ASN A 210 22.80 6.67 29.67
CA ASN A 210 21.37 6.68 29.97
C ASN A 210 20.58 6.49 28.68
N LEU A 211 20.63 5.29 28.12
CA LEU A 211 19.74 4.88 27.04
C LEU A 211 18.38 4.52 27.66
N ASP A 212 17.34 5.26 27.27
CA ASP A 212 15.98 4.77 27.44
C ASP A 212 15.79 3.58 26.50
N PHE A 213 15.66 2.38 27.07
CA PHE A 213 15.40 1.15 26.32
C PHE A 213 13.99 1.19 25.75
N VAL A 214 13.90 1.75 24.55
CA VAL A 214 12.76 1.59 23.68
C VAL A 214 13.00 0.31 22.86
N LEU A 215 12.47 -0.81 23.36
CA LEU A 215 12.59 -2.13 22.72
C LEU A 215 11.75 -2.27 21.45
#